data_AF-A0A7Z2XHW4-F1
#
_entry.id   AF-A0A7Z2XHW4-F1
#
_cell.length_a   1.000
_cell.length_b   1.000
_cell.length_c   1.000
_cell.angle_alpha   90.00
_cell.angle_beta   90.00
_cell.angle_gamma   90.00
#
_symmetry.space_group_name_H-M   'P 1'
#
loop_
_entity.id
_entity.type
_entity.pdbx_description
1 polymer ?
#
loop_
_entity_poly.entity_id
_entity_poly.type
_entity_poly.pdbx_seq_one_letter_code
_entity_poly.pdbx_strand_id
1 'polypeptide(L)' 'MYAEGGCLHSALYRVIPAGKNFFHILEVPSGRIKGFRSDHNQACALAKELEITLYALNANVVVSSHR' A
#
# COMPACT_ATOMS: atom_id res chain seq x y z
N MET A 1 8.45 26.04 -2.98
CA MET A 1 8.85 24.97 -3.92
C MET A 1 9.17 23.75 -3.07
N TYR A 2 8.17 22.97 -2.67
CA TYR A 2 8.41 21.75 -1.91
C TYR A 2 9.08 20.75 -2.85
N ALA A 3 10.15 20.11 -2.38
CA ALA A 3 10.89 19.14 -3.15
C ALA A 3 9.97 17.96 -3.49
N GLU A 4 9.41 17.97 -4.70
CA GLU A 4 8.67 16.87 -5.35
C GLU A 4 9.66 15.77 -5.73
N GLY A 5 10.31 15.18 -4.72
CA GLY A 5 11.36 14.17 -4.87
C GLY A 5 11.65 13.40 -3.58
N GLY A 6 10.73 13.46 -2.60
CA GLY A 6 10.85 12.77 -1.33
C GLY A 6 10.52 11.28 -1.44
N CYS A 7 11.56 10.45 -1.54
CA CYS A 7 11.55 9.01 -1.26
C CYS A 7 10.62 8.15 -2.13
N LEU A 8 11.08 7.81 -3.35
CA LEU A 8 10.45 6.88 -4.31
C LEU A 8 10.34 5.42 -3.83
N HIS A 9 10.35 5.15 -2.52
CA HIS A 9 10.12 3.82 -1.95
C HIS A 9 9.47 3.86 -0.56
N SER A 10 8.71 4.90 -0.23
CA SER A 10 7.79 4.79 0.91
C SER A 10 6.73 3.73 0.58
N ALA A 11 6.82 2.55 1.19
CA ALA A 11 5.83 1.47 1.06
C ALA A 11 4.41 2.06 1.15
N LEU A 12 3.56 1.79 0.15
CA LEU A 12 2.21 2.35 0.07
C LEU A 12 1.31 1.77 1.15
N TYR A 13 1.61 0.54 1.57
CA TYR A 13 0.93 -0.15 2.63
C TYR A 13 1.91 -0.51 3.75
N ARG A 14 1.50 -0.24 4.99
CA ARG A 14 2.25 -0.56 6.21
C ARG A 14 1.46 -1.54 7.07
N VAL A 15 2.15 -2.58 7.53
CA VAL A 15 1.63 -3.50 8.54
C VAL A 15 1.94 -2.93 9.92
N ILE A 16 0.92 -2.72 10.75
CA ILE A 16 1.06 -2.15 12.10
C ILE A 16 0.48 -3.14 13.12
N PRO A 17 1.23 -3.51 14.18
CA PRO A 17 0.68 -4.32 15.26
C PRO A 17 -0.39 -3.52 16.03
N ALA A 18 -1.55 -4.12 16.24
CA ALA A 18 -2.69 -3.50 16.93
C ALA A 18 -3.18 -4.31 18.13
N GLY A 19 -2.58 -5.48 18.38
CA GLY A 19 -2.90 -6.33 19.51
C GLY A 19 -2.17 -7.67 19.43
N LYS A 20 -2.56 -8.61 20.29
CA LYS A 20 -2.03 -9.97 20.25
C LYS A 20 -2.50 -10.67 18.99
N ASN A 21 -1.57 -11.02 18.12
CA ASN A 21 -1.87 -11.67 16.84
C ASN A 21 -2.93 -10.85 16.07
N PHE A 22 -2.72 -9.53 15.97
CA PHE A 22 -3.64 -8.63 15.30
C PHE A 22 -2.87 -7.49 14.65
N PHE A 23 -3.03 -7.37 13.34
CA PHE A 23 -2.25 -6.47 12.49
C PHE A 23 -3.17 -5.67 11.58
N HIS A 24 -2.97 -4.35 11.54
CA HIS A 24 -3.63 -3.42 10.64
C HIS A 24 -2.83 -3.27 9.35
N ILE A 25 -3.52 -3.19 8.22
CA ILE A 25 -2.93 -2.80 6.93
C ILE A 25 -3.30 -1.35 6.66
N LEU A 26 -2.36 -0.44 6.91
CA LEU A 26 -2.51 1.01 6.73
C LEU A 26 -2.08 1.42 5.33
N GLU A 27 -2.95 2.10 4.60
CA GLU A 27 -2.61 2.84 3.38
C GLU A 27 -1.94 4.17 3.76
N VAL A 28 -0.67 4.33 3.45
CA VAL A 28 0.13 5.49 3.88
C VAL A 28 -0.37 6.81 3.30
N PRO A 29 -0.71 6.92 2.00
CA PRO A 29 -1.16 8.19 1.43
C PRO A 29 -2.49 8.70 1.99
N SER A 30 -3.43 7.79 2.29
CA SER A 30 -4.79 8.15 2.73
C SER A 30 -4.98 8.05 4.24
N GLY A 31 -4.06 7.39 4.95
CA GLY A 31 -4.21 7.05 6.36
C GLY A 31 -5.32 6.01 6.64
N ARG A 32 -5.90 5.38 5.61
CA ARG A 32 -7.03 4.45 5.78
C ARG A 32 -6.56 3.04 6.10
N ILE A 33 -7.29 2.36 6.98
CA ILE A 33 -7.10 0.93 7.22
C ILE A 33 -7.82 0.13 6.13
N LYS A 34 -7.07 -0.68 5.38
CA LYS A 34 -7.60 -1.52 4.29
C LYS A 34 -8.01 -2.91 4.73
N GLY A 35 -7.56 -3.33 5.90
CA GLY A 35 -7.92 -4.63 6.45
C GLY A 35 -7.16 -4.99 7.72
N PHE A 36 -7.49 -6.17 8.21
CA PHE A 36 -6.98 -6.74 9.46
C PHE A 36 -6.52 -8.17 9.21
N ARG A 37 -5.40 -8.58 9.79
CA ARG A 37 -4.95 -9.98 9.77
C ARG A 37 -4.45 -10.39 11.14
N SER A 38 -4.66 -11.65 11.48
CA SER A 38 -4.20 -12.18 12.77
C SER A 38 -2.74 -12.63 12.74
N ASP A 39 -2.17 -12.78 11.55
CA ASP A 39 -0.79 -13.19 11.32
C ASP A 39 -0.01 -12.10 10.58
N HIS A 40 1.25 -11.89 10.97
CA HIS A 40 2.12 -10.89 10.39
C HIS A 40 2.45 -11.21 8.91
N ASN A 41 2.67 -12.48 8.59
CA ASN A 41 3.03 -12.89 7.23
C ASN A 41 1.84 -12.72 6.28
N GLN A 42 0.63 -13.08 6.74
CA GLN A 42 -0.60 -12.82 6.00
C GLN A 42 -0.86 -11.32 5.82
N ALA A 43 -0.59 -10.50 6.84
CA ALA A 43 -0.69 -9.05 6.75
C ALA A 43 0.28 -8.48 5.69
N CYS A 44 1.53 -8.96 5.70
CA CYS A 44 2.55 -8.59 4.72
C CYS A 44 2.18 -9.03 3.29
N ALA A 45 1.65 -10.24 3.12
CA ALA A 45 1.22 -10.74 1.82
C ALA A 45 0.11 -9.84 1.24
N LEU A 46 -0.89 -9.50 2.05
CA LEU A 46 -1.97 -8.60 1.63
C LEU A 46 -1.46 -7.20 1.26
N ALA A 47 -0.54 -6.65 2.07
CA ALA A 47 0.06 -5.35 1.77
C ALA A 47 0.71 -5.35 0.38
N LYS A 48 1.48 -6.40 0.03
CA LYS A 48 2.10 -6.55 -1.29
C LYS A 48 1.09 -6.71 -2.42
N GLU A 49 0.03 -7.50 -2.22
CA GLU A 49 -1.04 -7.66 -3.22
C GLU A 49 -1.73 -6.32 -3.53
N LEU A 50 -1.97 -5.51 -2.50
CA LEU A 50 -2.54 -4.18 -2.68
C LEU A 50 -1.57 -3.26 -3.43
N GLU A 51 -0.27 -3.29 -3.14
CA GLU A 51 0.74 -2.54 -3.92
C GLU A 51 0.73 -2.97 -5.39
N ILE A 52 0.77 -4.27 -5.67
CA ILE A 52 0.74 -4.82 -7.03
C ILE A 52 -0.53 -4.39 -7.76
N THR A 53 -1.69 -4.47 -7.09
CA THR A 53 -2.98 -4.05 -7.67
C THR A 53 -2.96 -2.57 -8.00
N LEU A 54 -2.45 -1.72 -7.11
CA LEU A 54 -2.32 -0.28 -7.39
C LEU A 54 -1.37 -0.02 -8.57
N TYR A 55 -0.22 -0.67 -8.62
CA TYR A 55 0.71 -0.52 -9.75
C TYR A 55 0.09 -0.99 -11.07
N ALA A 56 -0.66 -2.10 -11.06
CA ALA A 56 -1.36 -2.60 -12.24
C ALA A 56 -2.44 -1.63 -12.72
N LEU A 57 -3.22 -1.04 -11.80
CA LEU A 57 -4.22 -0.01 -12.14
C LEU A 57 -3.57 1.25 -12.72
N ASN A 58 -2.48 1.72 -12.11
CA ASN A 58 -1.75 2.90 -12.58
C ASN A 58 -1.07 2.64 -13.93
N ALA A 59 -0.52 1.44 -14.17
CA ALA A 59 0.06 1.06 -15.46
C ALA A 59 -1.00 1.06 -16.59
N ASN A 60 -2.24 0.65 -16.28
CA ASN A 60 -3.33 0.67 -17.26
C ASN A 60 -3.81 2.09 -17.60
N VAL A 61 -3.67 3.05 -16.68
CA VAL A 61 -3.99 4.47 -16.95
C VAL A 61 -2.97 5.10 -17.90
N VAL A 62 -1.68 4.74 -17.80
CA VAL A 62 -0.63 5.29 -18.66
C VAL A 62 -0.79 4.88 -20.12
N VAL A 63 -1.33 3.68 -20.40
CA VAL A 63 -1.60 3.23 -21.78
C VAL A 63 -2.80 3.96 -22.42
N SER A 64 -3.72 4.51 -21.64
CA SER A 64 -4.92 5.19 -22.18
C SER A 64 -4.72 6.69 -22.48
N SER A 65 -3.52 7.25 -22.24
CA SER A 65 -3.23 8.67 -22.51
C SER A 65 -2.32 8.89 -23.73
N HIS A 66 -2.37 7.96 -24.70
CA HIS A 66 -1.76 8.12 -26.02
C HIS A 66 -2.60 7.40 -27.10
N ARG A 67 -3.79 7.93 -27.39
CA ARG A 67 -4.33 8.12 -28.76
C ARG A 67 -5.70 8.78 -28.69
#